data_AF-P71141-F1
#
_entry.id   AF-P71141-F1
#
_cell.length_a   1.000
_cell.length_b   1.000
_cell.length_c   1.000
_cell.angle_alpha   90.00
_cell.angle_beta   90.00
_cell.angle_gamma   90.00
#
_symmetry.space_group_name_H-M   'P 1'
#
loop_
_entity.id
_entity.type
_entity.pdbx_description
1 polymer ?
#
loop_
_entity_poly.entity_id
_entity_poly.type
_entity_poly.pdbx_seq_one_letter_code
_entity_poly.pdbx_strand_id
1 'polypeptide(L)'
;MVKKTLCFVLTLAMLTAFILPQGIVSAAGSYNYAEALQKAIYFYECQQAGPLPEWNRVEWRGDATMNDEVLGGWYDAGDHVKFNLPMAYSAAMLGWALYEYGDDIEASGQRLHLERNLAFALDYLVACDRGDSVVYQIGDGAADHKWWGSAEVIEKEMTRPYFVGKDP
;
A
#
# COMPACT_ATOMS: atom_id res chain seq x y z
N MET A 1 -38.46 48.19 5.55
CA MET A 1 -39.36 47.03 5.32
C MET A 1 -38.69 45.99 4.41
N VAL A 2 -38.17 46.38 3.24
CA VAL A 2 -37.51 45.50 2.25
C VAL A 2 -36.39 44.58 2.79
N LYS A 3 -35.48 45.08 3.65
CA LYS A 3 -34.40 44.25 4.24
C LYS A 3 -34.89 43.09 5.11
N LYS A 4 -35.97 43.29 5.87
CA LYS A 4 -36.53 42.25 6.75
C LYS A 4 -37.23 41.18 5.93
N THR A 5 -37.96 41.57 4.88
CA THR A 5 -38.59 40.66 3.93
C THR A 5 -37.55 39.83 3.17
N LEU A 6 -36.44 40.45 2.75
CA LEU A 6 -35.35 39.75 2.07
C LEU A 6 -34.65 38.72 2.96
N CYS A 7 -34.34 39.05 4.22
CA CYS A 7 -33.77 38.10 5.17
C CYS A 7 -34.71 36.92 5.44
N PHE A 8 -36.02 37.18 5.58
CA PHE A 8 -36.99 36.13 5.86
C PHE A 8 -37.12 35.14 4.68
N VAL A 9 -37.11 35.65 3.45
CA VAL A 9 -37.13 34.84 2.22
C VAL A 9 -35.85 34.01 2.10
N LEU A 10 -34.68 34.57 2.40
CA LEU A 10 -33.40 33.85 2.40
C LEU A 10 -33.35 32.72 3.43
N THR A 11 -33.81 32.98 4.67
CA THR A 11 -33.86 31.95 5.71
C THR A 11 -34.85 30.84 5.36
N LEU A 12 -36.01 31.19 4.77
CA LEU A 12 -37.00 30.20 4.37
C LEU A 12 -36.49 29.33 3.20
N ALA A 13 -35.78 29.94 2.24
CA ALA A 13 -35.15 29.22 1.12
C ALA A 13 -34.07 28.24 1.61
N MET A 14 -33.25 28.63 2.58
CA MET A 14 -32.26 27.73 3.18
C MET A 14 -32.93 26.58 3.96
N LEU A 15 -33.98 26.84 4.73
CA LEU A 15 -34.72 25.78 5.41
C LEU A 15 -35.38 24.80 4.44
N THR A 16 -35.91 25.27 3.31
CA THR A 16 -36.51 24.37 2.30
C THR A 16 -35.49 23.46 1.63
N ALA A 17 -34.22 23.89 1.48
CA ALA A 17 -33.16 23.05 0.93
C ALA A 17 -32.77 21.88 1.84
N PHE A 18 -32.99 22.00 3.16
CA PHE A 18 -32.76 20.94 4.14
C PHE A 18 -33.93 19.96 4.32
N ILE A 19 -35.13 20.32 3.88
CA ILE A 19 -36.35 19.49 4.02
C ILE A 19 -36.61 18.65 2.75
N LEU A 20 -35.97 19.01 1.63
CA LEU A 20 -36.02 18.17 0.44
C LEU A 20 -35.33 16.82 0.73
N PRO A 21 -35.95 15.68 0.38
CA PRO A 21 -35.28 14.40 0.45
C PRO A 21 -34.02 14.51 -0.40
N GLN A 22 -32.86 14.42 0.24
CA GLN A 22 -31.61 14.16 -0.46
C GLN A 22 -31.85 12.83 -1.17
N GLY A 23 -31.97 12.86 -2.50
CA GLY A 23 -32.15 11.65 -3.28
C GLY A 23 -31.07 10.65 -2.87
N ILE A 24 -31.44 9.38 -2.72
CA ILE A 24 -30.44 8.33 -2.49
C ILE A 24 -29.54 8.36 -3.72
N VAL A 25 -28.35 8.94 -3.58
CA VAL A 25 -27.32 8.86 -4.62
C VAL A 25 -26.86 7.41 -4.59
N SER A 26 -27.57 6.57 -5.34
CA SER A 26 -27.02 5.29 -5.75
C SER A 26 -25.91 5.62 -6.73
N ALA A 27 -24.67 5.67 -6.26
CA ALA A 27 -23.52 5.61 -7.14
C ALA A 27 -23.56 4.25 -7.85
N ALA A 28 -24.24 4.18 -8.99
CA ALA A 28 -24.04 3.10 -9.94
C ALA A 28 -22.65 3.31 -10.52
N GLY A 29 -21.63 2.83 -9.81
CA GLY A 29 -20.24 2.94 -10.24
C GLY A 29 -20.08 2.34 -11.64
N SER A 30 -19.33 3.02 -12.50
CA SER A 30 -19.06 2.53 -13.87
C SER A 30 -18.30 1.20 -13.88
N TYR A 31 -17.71 0.82 -12.74
CA TYR A 31 -16.92 -0.39 -12.55
C TYR A 31 -17.17 -1.00 -11.17
N ASN A 32 -16.82 -2.28 -11.03
CA ASN A 32 -16.78 -2.94 -9.73
C ASN A 32 -15.51 -2.51 -8.96
N TYR A 33 -15.60 -1.41 -8.23
CA TYR A 33 -14.46 -0.86 -7.47
C TYR A 33 -13.99 -1.77 -6.33
N ALA A 34 -14.88 -2.60 -5.77
CA ALA A 34 -14.48 -3.57 -4.75
C ALA A 34 -13.56 -4.65 -5.33
N GLU A 35 -13.84 -5.15 -6.54
CA GLU A 35 -12.97 -6.07 -7.26
C GLU A 35 -11.64 -5.41 -7.67
N ALA A 36 -11.69 -4.16 -8.13
CA ALA A 36 -10.48 -3.41 -8.45
C ALA A 36 -9.58 -3.23 -7.21
N LEU A 37 -10.16 -2.87 -6.07
CA LEU A 37 -9.47 -2.74 -4.78
C LEU A 37 -8.89 -4.09 -4.33
N GLN A 38 -9.66 -5.18 -4.42
CA GLN A 38 -9.21 -6.51 -4.08
C GLN A 38 -7.95 -6.90 -4.86
N LYS A 39 -7.96 -6.69 -6.18
CA LYS A 39 -6.81 -7.00 -7.05
C LYS A 39 -5.63 -6.05 -6.82
N ALA A 40 -5.89 -4.78 -6.58
CA ALA A 40 -4.85 -3.79 -6.27
C ALA A 40 -4.13 -4.09 -4.95
N ILE A 41 -4.83 -4.63 -3.94
CA ILE A 41 -4.21 -5.07 -2.70
C ILE A 41 -3.44 -6.39 -2.90
N TYR A 42 -4.02 -7.33 -3.66
CA TYR A 42 -3.37 -8.60 -3.99
C TYR A 42 -2.01 -8.41 -4.68
N PHE A 43 -1.83 -7.35 -5.46
CA PHE A 43 -0.54 -6.99 -6.07
C PHE A 43 0.60 -6.95 -5.04
N TYR A 44 0.39 -6.39 -3.84
CA TYR A 44 1.44 -6.33 -2.83
C TYR A 44 1.86 -7.72 -2.32
N GLU A 45 0.98 -8.73 -2.38
CA GLU A 45 1.36 -10.12 -2.08
C GLU A 45 2.30 -10.69 -3.13
N CYS A 46 2.14 -10.28 -4.39
CA CYS A 46 3.05 -10.64 -5.49
C CYS A 46 4.45 -10.04 -5.32
N GLN A 47 4.59 -8.98 -4.53
CA GLN A 47 5.86 -8.25 -4.33
C GLN A 47 6.62 -8.68 -3.07
N GLN A 48 6.04 -9.51 -2.19
CA GLN A 48 6.65 -9.86 -0.90
C GLN A 48 7.98 -10.60 -1.11
N ALA A 49 9.09 -10.10 -0.56
CA ALA A 49 10.32 -10.88 -0.44
C ALA A 49 10.20 -11.91 0.69
N GLY A 50 11.11 -12.89 0.73
CA GLY A 50 11.06 -13.95 1.73
C GLY A 50 11.42 -13.49 3.15
N PRO A 51 10.93 -14.18 4.20
CA PRO A 51 9.99 -15.30 4.13
C PRO A 51 8.56 -14.84 3.84
N LEU A 52 7.83 -15.60 3.03
CA LEU A 52 6.42 -15.32 2.78
C LEU A 52 5.60 -15.60 4.03
N PRO A 53 4.61 -14.75 4.35
CA PRO A 53 3.66 -15.05 5.40
C PRO A 53 2.74 -16.20 4.98
N GLU A 54 2.25 -16.97 5.96
CA GLU A 54 1.32 -18.10 5.72
C GLU A 54 0.05 -17.71 4.96
N TRP A 55 -0.31 -16.43 4.99
CA TRP A 55 -1.51 -15.89 4.39
C TRP A 55 -1.32 -15.39 2.95
N ASN A 56 -0.09 -15.46 2.41
CA ASN A 56 0.19 -15.14 1.01
C ASN A 56 -0.69 -16.01 0.10
N ARG A 57 -1.39 -15.39 -0.84
CA ARG A 57 -2.35 -16.08 -1.74
C ARG A 57 -1.77 -16.36 -3.13
N VAL A 58 -0.49 -16.08 -3.35
CA VAL A 58 0.15 -16.10 -4.66
C VAL A 58 0.83 -17.44 -4.88
N GLU A 59 0.12 -18.38 -5.50
CA GLU A 59 0.57 -19.77 -5.67
C GLU A 59 1.91 -19.94 -6.41
N TRP A 60 2.31 -18.93 -7.18
CA TRP A 60 3.55 -18.91 -7.97
C TRP A 60 4.69 -18.14 -7.31
N ARG A 61 4.49 -17.64 -6.09
CA ARG A 61 5.54 -17.02 -5.26
C ARG A 61 5.96 -18.00 -4.16
N GLY A 62 7.25 -18.03 -3.87
CA GLY A 62 7.83 -18.75 -2.74
C GLY A 62 8.75 -17.85 -1.92
N ASP A 63 9.33 -18.43 -0.86
CA ASP A 63 10.43 -17.80 -0.14
C ASP A 63 11.58 -17.49 -1.10
N ALA A 64 12.02 -16.24 -1.09
CA ALA A 64 13.03 -15.72 -2.00
C ALA A 64 13.99 -14.78 -1.26
N THR A 65 15.21 -14.66 -1.79
CA THR A 65 16.26 -13.76 -1.25
C THR A 65 16.47 -13.93 0.27
N MET A 66 16.53 -15.17 0.73
CA MET A 66 16.59 -15.53 2.16
C MET A 66 17.94 -15.25 2.82
N ASN A 67 18.94 -14.86 2.03
CA ASN A 67 20.24 -14.39 2.53
C ASN A 67 20.35 -12.87 2.57
N ASP A 68 19.27 -12.12 2.30
CA ASP A 68 19.23 -10.67 2.46
C ASP A 68 19.47 -10.27 3.93
N GLU A 69 20.23 -9.21 4.15
CA GLU A 69 20.56 -8.67 5.49
C GLU A 69 19.32 -8.26 6.31
N VAL A 70 18.24 -7.87 5.61
CA VAL A 70 16.92 -7.63 6.20
C VAL A 70 15.88 -8.39 5.38
N LEU A 71 15.24 -9.36 6.03
CA LEU A 71 14.21 -10.21 5.44
C LEU A 71 12.84 -9.51 5.37
N GLY A 72 11.95 -10.02 4.52
CA GLY A 72 10.62 -9.45 4.28
C GLY A 72 10.66 -8.19 3.41
N GLY A 73 9.59 -7.39 3.48
CA GLY A 73 9.41 -6.19 2.66
C GLY A 73 9.05 -6.50 1.21
N TRP A 74 8.98 -5.48 0.36
CA TRP A 74 8.59 -5.65 -1.04
C TRP A 74 9.77 -5.47 -2.00
N TYR A 75 9.74 -6.21 -3.10
CA TYR A 75 10.47 -5.82 -4.31
C TYR A 75 9.76 -4.61 -4.96
N ASP A 76 10.55 -3.66 -5.45
CA ASP A 76 10.06 -2.34 -5.85
C ASP A 76 9.12 -2.38 -7.06
N ALA A 77 9.51 -3.09 -8.12
CA ALA A 77 8.78 -3.11 -9.38
C ALA A 77 8.73 -4.51 -10.00
N GLY A 78 9.21 -4.65 -11.25
CA GLY A 78 9.42 -5.95 -11.90
C GLY A 78 10.82 -6.52 -11.66
N ASP A 79 11.60 -5.88 -10.79
CA ASP A 79 12.94 -6.27 -10.35
C ASP A 79 12.88 -6.90 -8.96
N HIS A 80 14.04 -7.11 -8.33
CA HIS A 80 14.13 -7.71 -6.99
C HIS A 80 14.85 -6.82 -5.98
N VAL A 81 15.08 -5.55 -6.28
CA VAL A 81 15.70 -4.61 -5.34
C VAL A 81 14.66 -4.18 -4.30
N LYS A 82 15.09 -4.07 -3.05
CA LYS A 82 14.32 -3.44 -1.98
C LYS A 82 14.79 -1.99 -1.86
N PHE A 83 14.04 -1.05 -2.45
CA PHE A 83 14.30 0.38 -2.31
C PHE A 83 13.41 0.97 -1.22
N ASN A 84 13.98 1.40 -0.09
CA ASN A 84 13.16 1.79 1.06
C ASN A 84 12.35 3.07 0.84
N LEU A 85 12.83 4.03 0.05
CA LEU A 85 12.10 5.27 -0.20
C LEU A 85 10.72 5.01 -0.87
N PRO A 86 10.63 4.36 -2.04
CA PRO A 86 9.35 4.03 -2.65
C PRO A 86 8.55 2.98 -1.86
N MET A 87 9.21 2.05 -1.15
CA MET A 87 8.52 1.09 -0.29
C MET A 87 7.82 1.77 0.89
N ALA A 88 8.54 2.65 1.61
CA ALA A 88 8.01 3.40 2.74
C ALA A 88 6.93 4.41 2.29
N TYR A 89 7.10 5.05 1.13
CA TYR A 89 6.04 5.87 0.53
C TYR A 89 4.78 5.05 0.27
N SER A 90 4.91 3.87 -0.34
CA SER A 90 3.77 2.99 -0.61
C SER A 90 3.08 2.55 0.68
N ALA A 91 3.85 2.13 1.69
CA ALA A 91 3.33 1.80 3.01
C ALA A 91 2.61 2.99 3.66
N ALA A 92 3.17 4.20 3.58
CA ALA A 92 2.53 5.42 4.08
C ALA A 92 1.20 5.69 3.38
N MET A 93 1.12 5.51 2.06
CA MET A 93 -0.12 5.70 1.30
C MET A 93 -1.19 4.65 1.61
N LEU A 94 -0.80 3.39 1.85
CA LEU A 94 -1.74 2.34 2.31
C LEU A 94 -2.22 2.61 3.75
N GLY A 95 -1.32 3.08 4.62
CA GLY A 95 -1.66 3.54 5.97
C GLY A 95 -2.62 4.72 5.94
N TRP A 96 -2.41 5.68 5.05
CA TRP A 96 -3.31 6.80 4.87
C TRP A 96 -4.68 6.35 4.31
N ALA A 97 -4.71 5.41 3.37
CA ALA A 97 -5.97 4.84 2.87
C ALA A 97 -6.79 4.16 3.99
N LEU A 98 -6.14 3.41 4.89
CA LEU A 98 -6.80 2.84 6.08
C LEU A 98 -7.24 3.92 7.07
N TYR A 99 -6.43 4.96 7.26
CA TYR A 99 -6.77 6.06 8.15
C TYR A 99 -8.04 6.80 7.71
N GLU A 100 -8.19 7.05 6.41
CA GLU A 100 -9.36 7.78 5.88
C GLU A 100 -10.58 6.88 5.69
N TYR A 101 -10.39 5.64 5.19
CA TYR A 101 -11.49 4.83 4.66
C TYR A 101 -11.58 3.41 5.26
N GLY A 102 -10.79 3.09 6.29
CA GLY A 102 -10.68 1.73 6.84
C GLY A 102 -12.03 1.14 7.25
N ASP A 103 -12.88 1.93 7.92
CA ASP A 103 -14.22 1.53 8.33
C ASP A 103 -15.20 1.50 7.14
N ASP A 104 -15.02 2.37 6.14
CA ASP A 104 -15.90 2.51 4.98
C ASP A 104 -15.73 1.38 3.94
N ILE A 105 -14.60 0.68 3.96
CA ILE A 105 -14.32 -0.43 3.03
C ILE A 105 -14.67 -1.81 3.59
N GLU A 106 -15.28 -1.92 4.78
CA GLU A 106 -15.63 -3.21 5.37
C GLU A 106 -16.56 -4.04 4.47
N ALA A 107 -17.52 -3.40 3.81
CA ALA A 107 -18.44 -4.07 2.87
C ALA A 107 -17.72 -4.69 1.65
N SER A 108 -16.51 -4.23 1.32
CA SER A 108 -15.69 -4.84 0.27
C SER A 108 -14.96 -6.11 0.73
N GLY A 109 -14.88 -6.34 2.04
CA GLY A 109 -14.10 -7.40 2.66
C GLY A 109 -12.59 -7.22 2.57
N GLN A 110 -12.09 -6.03 2.16
CA GLN A 110 -10.68 -5.83 1.87
C GLN A 110 -9.85 -5.24 3.02
N ARG A 111 -10.48 -4.76 4.10
CA ARG A 111 -9.78 -4.13 5.24
C ARG A 111 -8.65 -5.01 5.79
N LEU A 112 -8.93 -6.25 6.16
CA LEU A 112 -7.93 -7.17 6.72
C LEU A 112 -6.81 -7.49 5.71
N HIS A 113 -7.12 -7.59 4.42
CA HIS A 113 -6.10 -7.81 3.39
C HIS A 113 -5.17 -6.61 3.27
N LEU A 114 -5.70 -5.39 3.37
CA LEU A 114 -4.91 -4.16 3.35
C LEU A 114 -4.05 -4.04 4.62
N GLU A 115 -4.64 -4.26 5.79
CA GLU A 115 -3.96 -4.19 7.10
C GLU A 115 -2.75 -5.14 7.17
N ARG A 116 -2.92 -6.41 6.81
CA ARG A 116 -1.83 -7.39 6.88
C ARG A 116 -0.74 -7.16 5.83
N ASN A 117 -1.10 -6.65 4.64
CA ASN A 117 -0.11 -6.26 3.63
C ASN A 117 0.70 -5.05 4.11
N LEU A 118 0.05 -4.04 4.69
CA LEU A 118 0.73 -2.90 5.29
C LEU A 118 1.67 -3.35 6.42
N ALA A 119 1.18 -4.18 7.34
CA ALA A 119 1.97 -4.68 8.45
C ALA A 119 3.26 -5.39 7.98
N PHE A 120 3.18 -6.20 6.91
CA PHE A 120 4.35 -6.87 6.35
C PHE A 120 5.46 -5.91 5.90
N ALA A 121 5.10 -4.77 5.30
CA ALA A 121 6.08 -3.75 4.93
C ALA A 121 6.58 -2.96 6.15
N LEU A 122 5.72 -2.68 7.13
CA LEU A 122 6.12 -1.98 8.37
C LEU A 122 7.09 -2.82 9.21
N ASP A 123 6.88 -4.13 9.30
CA ASP A 123 7.79 -5.05 9.99
C ASP A 123 9.19 -5.02 9.37
N TYR A 124 9.27 -4.96 8.03
CA TYR A 124 10.54 -4.77 7.32
C TYR A 124 11.22 -3.44 7.66
N LEU A 125 10.46 -2.33 7.64
CA LEU A 125 11.01 -1.00 7.95
C LEU A 125 11.53 -0.91 9.38
N VAL A 126 10.87 -1.57 10.34
CA VAL A 126 11.38 -1.70 11.72
C VAL A 126 12.67 -2.53 11.74
N ALA A 127 12.72 -3.64 11.01
CA ALA A 127 13.90 -4.50 10.94
C ALA A 127 15.13 -3.85 10.27
N CYS A 128 14.93 -2.76 9.52
CA CYS A 128 15.99 -1.94 8.95
C CYS A 128 16.74 -1.08 9.98
N ASP A 129 16.24 -0.93 11.22
CA ASP A 129 16.90 -0.13 12.26
C ASP A 129 18.31 -0.66 12.58
N ARG A 130 19.26 0.28 12.71
CA ARG A 130 20.64 0.05 13.19
C ARG A 130 21.05 1.09 14.23
N GLY A 131 20.09 1.76 14.86
CA GLY A 131 20.32 2.76 15.91
C GLY A 131 20.60 4.16 15.36
N ASP A 132 21.83 4.42 14.94
CA ASP A 132 22.25 5.74 14.40
C ASP A 132 22.16 5.84 12.86
N SER A 133 21.69 4.77 12.24
CA SER A 133 21.54 4.58 10.80
C SER A 133 20.49 3.50 10.54
N VAL A 134 20.13 3.32 9.28
CA VAL A 134 19.19 2.30 8.82
C VAL A 134 19.73 1.61 7.57
N VAL A 135 19.37 0.34 7.37
CA VAL A 135 19.46 -0.27 6.04
C VAL A 135 18.42 0.39 5.15
N TYR A 136 18.83 1.07 4.08
CA TYR A 136 17.91 1.79 3.18
C TYR A 136 17.74 1.11 1.81
N GLN A 137 18.57 0.09 1.52
CA GLN A 137 18.49 -0.65 0.27
C GLN A 137 19.07 -2.06 0.41
N ILE A 138 18.45 -3.03 -0.26
CA ILE A 138 19.02 -4.36 -0.50
C ILE A 138 18.96 -4.72 -1.98
N GLY A 139 20.09 -5.18 -2.52
CA GLY A 139 20.30 -5.39 -3.95
C GLY A 139 20.97 -4.18 -4.61
N ASP A 140 21.85 -4.45 -5.58
CA ASP A 140 22.41 -3.42 -6.46
C ASP A 140 21.55 -3.31 -7.72
N GLY A 141 21.03 -2.13 -8.02
CA GLY A 141 20.10 -1.95 -9.15
C GLY A 141 20.72 -2.32 -10.50
N ALA A 142 21.99 -1.99 -10.73
CA ALA A 142 22.62 -2.29 -12.02
C ALA A 142 22.82 -3.81 -12.22
N ALA A 143 23.19 -4.55 -11.17
CA ALA A 143 23.33 -6.00 -11.22
C ALA A 143 21.97 -6.70 -11.32
N ASP A 144 21.01 -6.31 -10.48
CA ASP A 144 19.66 -6.88 -10.43
C ASP A 144 18.94 -6.72 -11.78
N HIS A 145 18.94 -5.51 -12.35
CA HIS A 145 18.25 -5.19 -13.61
C HIS A 145 18.91 -5.80 -14.85
N LYS A 146 20.14 -6.30 -14.73
CA LYS A 146 20.85 -6.95 -15.83
C LYS A 146 20.46 -8.41 -16.01
N TRP A 147 19.83 -9.00 -15.01
CA TRP A 147 19.39 -10.37 -15.00
C TRP A 147 17.86 -10.46 -15.06
N TRP A 148 17.35 -11.49 -15.75
CA TRP A 148 15.91 -11.72 -15.89
C TRP A 148 15.58 -13.14 -15.47
N GLY A 149 14.83 -13.29 -14.38
CA GLY A 149 14.38 -14.57 -13.84
C GLY A 149 13.54 -14.35 -12.59
N SER A 150 13.03 -15.43 -12.02
CA SER A 150 12.16 -15.35 -10.83
C SER A 150 12.96 -15.08 -9.55
N ALA A 151 12.33 -14.39 -8.60
CA ALA A 151 12.91 -14.02 -7.30
C ALA A 151 13.52 -15.22 -6.55
N GLU A 152 12.84 -16.37 -6.58
CA GLU A 152 13.19 -17.58 -5.82
C GLU A 152 14.52 -18.20 -6.28
N VAL A 153 15.06 -17.79 -7.44
CA VAL A 153 16.31 -18.34 -8.00
C VAL A 153 17.42 -17.30 -8.19
N ILE A 154 17.21 -16.03 -7.83
CA ILE A 154 18.20 -14.96 -8.04
C ILE A 154 19.51 -15.20 -7.27
N GLU A 155 19.45 -15.84 -6.11
CA GLU A 155 20.64 -16.14 -5.30
C GLU A 155 21.56 -17.20 -5.92
N LYS A 156 21.08 -17.91 -6.95
CA LYS A 156 21.91 -18.79 -7.78
C LYS A 156 22.76 -18.01 -8.79
N GLU A 157 22.31 -16.80 -9.15
CA GLU A 157 22.97 -15.91 -10.10
C GLU A 157 23.93 -14.95 -9.40
N MET A 158 23.48 -14.30 -8.33
CA MET A 158 24.22 -13.20 -7.71
C MET A 158 24.09 -13.18 -6.19
N THR A 159 25.10 -12.62 -5.53
CA THR A 159 25.02 -12.22 -4.13
C THR A 159 24.49 -10.79 -4.06
N ARG A 160 23.53 -10.53 -3.16
CA ARG A 160 22.86 -9.24 -3.03
C ARG A 160 23.48 -8.42 -1.89
N PRO A 161 24.01 -7.21 -2.14
CA PRO A 161 24.53 -6.35 -1.09
C PRO A 161 23.40 -5.66 -0.32
N TYR A 162 23.73 -5.07 0.83
CA TYR A 162 22.88 -4.13 1.54
C TYR A 162 23.61 -2.79 1.72
N PHE A 163 22.84 -1.72 1.92
CA PHE A 163 23.37 -0.37 2.07
C PHE A 163 22.79 0.29 3.32
N VAL A 164 23.65 0.90 4.12
CA VAL A 164 23.29 1.62 5.36
C VAL A 164 23.53 3.12 5.21
N GLY A 165 22.65 3.92 5.82
CA GLY A 165 22.70 5.39 5.76
C GLY A 165 21.78 6.00 6.80
N LYS A 166 21.80 7.33 6.96
CA LYS A 166 21.03 8.04 7.98
C LYS A 166 20.40 9.35 7.52
N ASP A 167 20.75 9.80 6.33
CA ASP A 167 20.26 11.04 5.72
C ASP A 167 19.78 10.72 4.28
N PRO A 168 18.66 11.31 3.82
CA PRO A 168 18.18 11.16 2.44
C PRO A 168 19.14 11.79 1.41
#